data_AF-X1TRN4-F1
#
_entry.id   AF-X1TRN4-F1
#
_cell.length_a   1.000
_cell.length_b   1.000
_cell.length_c   1.000
_cell.angle_alpha   90.00
_cell.angle_beta   90.00
_cell.angle_gamma   90.00
#
_symmetry.space_group_name_H-M   'P 1'
#
loop_
_entity.id
_entity.type
_entity.pdbx_description
1 polymer ?
#
loop_
_entity_poly.entity_id
_entity_poly.type
_entity_poly.pdbx_seq_one_letter_code
_entity_poly.pdbx_strand_id
1 'polypeptide(L)' 'MVGLSLNDEGHPQFLKMQVVNDLKKETITEFTHSNVQIGSTISSDAYRSYQDLQTKGYKLEAKVFNPIDRR' A
#
# COMPACT_ATOMS: atom_id res chain seq x y z
N MET A 1 5.46 -5.63 7.30
CA MET A 1 4.83 -4.69 6.35
C MET A 1 5.51 -3.34 6.44
N VAL A 2 5.68 -2.69 5.29
CA VAL A 2 6.29 -1.37 5.16
C VAL A 2 5.33 -0.48 4.38
N GLY A 3 5.03 0.70 4.90
CA GLY A 3 4.28 1.75 4.21
C GLY A 3 5.14 3.00 4.06
N LEU A 4 5.26 3.50 2.83
CA LEU A 4 5.97 4.72 2.51
C LEU A 4 4.96 5.75 1.98
N SER A 5 4.90 6.90 2.64
CA SER A 5 4.11 8.05 2.17
C SER A 5 5.01 8.99 1.38
N LEU A 6 4.52 9.44 0.24
CA LEU A 6 5.18 10.39 -0.65
C LEU A 6 4.42 11.72 -0.62
N ASN A 7 5.13 12.83 -0.82
CA ASN A 7 4.51 14.11 -1.12
C ASN A 7 4.05 14.19 -2.59
N ASP A 8 3.49 15.33 -2.97
CA ASP A 8 3.01 15.59 -4.34
C ASP A 8 4.13 15.57 -5.39
N GLU A 9 5.39 15.77 -4.99
CA GLU A 9 6.58 15.69 -5.86
C GLU A 9 7.12 14.25 -5.98
N GLY A 10 6.56 13.28 -5.23
CA GLY A 10 7.04 11.90 -5.17
C GLY A 10 8.19 11.67 -4.19
N HIS A 11 8.53 12.66 -3.36
CA HIS A 11 9.56 12.56 -2.34
C HIS A 11 9.04 11.87 -1.07
N PRO A 12 9.80 10.93 -0.48
CA PRO A 12 9.44 10.30 0.79
C PRO A 12 9.25 11.31 1.93
N GLN A 13 8.12 11.26 2.61
CA GLN A 13 7.87 12.06 3.82
C GLN A 13 7.86 11.20 5.09
N PHE A 14 7.17 10.07 5.04
CA PHE A 14 6.97 9.23 6.23
C PHE A 14 7.17 7.76 5.89
N LEU A 15 7.82 7.04 6.82
CA LEU A 15 8.03 5.60 6.75
C LEU A 15 7.41 4.95 7.97
N LYS A 16 6.49 4.01 7.75
CA LYS A 16 5.93 3.15 8.79
C LYS A 16 6.38 1.71 8.56
N MET A 17 7.05 1.14 9.55
CA MET A 17 7.46 -0.26 9.55
C MET A 17 6.78 -0.98 10.72
N GLN A 18 6.19 -2.13 10.43
CA GLN A 18 5.56 -2.98 11.44
C GLN A 18 5.75 -4.45 11.09
N VAL A 19 6.19 -5.23 12.06
CA VAL A 19 6.20 -6.70 11.93
C VAL A 19 4.75 -7.18 12.00
N VAL A 20 4.34 -7.95 11.01
CA VAL A 20 3.00 -8.53 10.90
C VAL A 20 3.13 -10.03 10.72
N ASN A 21 2.16 -10.79 11.23
CA ASN A 21 2.22 -12.25 11.23
C ASN A 21 1.98 -12.86 9.84
N ASP A 22 1.20 -12.17 9.01
CA ASP A 22 0.95 -12.55 7.62
C ASP A 22 0.55 -11.33 6.76
N LEU A 23 0.34 -11.55 5.47
CA LEU A 23 -0.13 -10.56 4.49
C LEU A 23 -1.56 -10.88 4.03
N LYS A 24 -2.40 -11.44 4.89
CA LYS A 24 -3.82 -11.66 4.56
C LYS A 24 -4.56 -10.33 4.46
N LYS A 25 -5.72 -10.37 3.80
CA LYS A 25 -6.55 -9.18 3.57
C LYS A 25 -6.91 -8.48 4.87
N GLU A 26 -7.20 -9.22 5.94
CA GLU A 26 -7.56 -8.67 7.25
C GLU A 26 -6.41 -7.85 7.83
N THR A 27 -5.19 -8.40 7.83
CA THR A 27 -4.00 -7.75 8.36
C THR A 27 -3.59 -6.53 7.53
N ILE A 28 -3.71 -6.60 6.20
CA ILE A 28 -3.46 -5.46 5.31
C ILE A 28 -4.49 -4.35 5.55
N THR A 29 -5.78 -4.70 5.65
CA THR A 29 -6.87 -3.74 5.88
C THR A 29 -6.74 -3.06 7.25
N GLU A 30 -6.42 -3.81 8.30
CA GLU A 30 -6.20 -3.26 9.64
C GLU A 30 -5.03 -2.28 9.66
N PHE A 31 -3.88 -2.68 9.14
CA PHE A 31 -2.71 -1.79 9.05
C PHE A 31 -3.01 -0.52 8.25
N THR A 32 -3.68 -0.67 7.11
CA THR A 32 -4.02 0.45 6.24
C THR A 32 -4.95 1.41 6.98
N HIS A 33 -6.01 0.89 7.60
CA HIS A 33 -6.95 1.73 8.35
C HIS A 33 -6.29 2.48 9.52
N SER A 34 -5.38 1.83 10.25
CA SER A 34 -4.73 2.47 11.40
C SER A 34 -3.67 3.50 11.02
N ASN A 35 -3.12 3.46 9.81
CA ASN A 35 -1.94 4.26 9.45
C ASN A 35 -2.10 5.13 8.20
N VAL A 36 -3.14 4.91 7.39
CA VAL A 36 -3.34 5.58 6.09
C VAL A 36 -4.71 6.25 6.08
N GLN A 37 -4.74 7.49 5.60
CA GLN A 37 -5.99 8.23 5.50
C GLN A 37 -6.90 7.63 4.42
N ILE A 38 -8.20 7.47 4.72
CA ILE A 38 -9.22 7.06 3.74
C ILE A 38 -9.21 8.02 2.55
N GLY A 39 -9.33 7.48 1.33
CA GLY A 39 -9.24 8.24 0.07
C GLY A 39 -7.82 8.32 -0.51
N SER A 40 -6.79 7.90 0.23
CA SER A 40 -5.41 7.85 -0.27
C SER A 40 -5.25 6.85 -1.41
N THR A 41 -4.26 7.09 -2.26
CA THR A 41 -3.80 6.14 -3.28
C THR A 41 -2.73 5.23 -2.70
N ILE A 42 -2.96 3.93 -2.77
CA ILE A 42 -2.04 2.89 -2.31
C ILE A 42 -1.44 2.21 -3.53
N SER A 43 -0.13 2.38 -3.71
CA SER A 43 0.62 1.61 -4.69
C SER A 43 1.15 0.33 -4.06
N SER A 44 0.90 -0.81 -4.70
CA SER A 44 1.29 -2.14 -4.21
C SER A 44 1.82 -3.01 -5.33
N ASP A 45 2.43 -4.15 -4.97
CA ASP A 45 3.02 -5.16 -5.86
C ASP A 45 2.00 -6.03 -6.61
N ALA A 46 0.74 -5.59 -6.69
CA ALA A 46 -0.38 -6.32 -7.26
C ALA A 46 -0.79 -7.61 -6.51
N TYR A 47 -0.38 -7.79 -5.25
CA TYR A 47 -0.84 -8.91 -4.46
C TYR A 47 -2.35 -8.84 -4.18
N ARG A 48 -3.06 -9.97 -4.38
CA ARG A 48 -4.54 -10.00 -4.41
C ARG A 48 -5.19 -9.51 -3.12
N SER A 49 -4.54 -9.72 -1.99
CA SER A 49 -5.06 -9.32 -0.68
C SER A 49 -5.25 -7.81 -0.53
N TYR A 50 -4.58 -6.99 -1.36
CA TYR A 50 -4.79 -5.54 -1.37
C TYR A 50 -6.13 -5.13 -2.00
N GLN A 51 -6.73 -5.97 -2.86
CA GLN A 51 -7.96 -5.61 -3.60
C GLN A 51 -9.13 -5.23 -2.68
N ASP A 52 -9.19 -5.78 -1.46
CA ASP A 52 -10.22 -5.47 -0.48
C ASP A 52 -10.25 -3.97 -0.12
N LEU A 53 -9.11 -3.28 -0.19
CA LEU A 53 -8.98 -1.87 0.16
C LEU A 53 -9.82 -0.94 -0.72
N GLN A 54 -10.10 -1.30 -1.98
CA GLN A 54 -11.01 -0.53 -2.82
C GLN A 54 -12.42 -0.45 -2.21
N THR A 55 -12.89 -1.56 -1.64
CA THR A 55 -14.20 -1.61 -0.97
C THR A 55 -14.23 -0.82 0.34
N LYS A 56 -13.06 -0.47 0.88
CA LYS A 56 -12.87 0.29 2.12
C LYS A 56 -12.59 1.78 1.89
N GLY A 57 -12.71 2.26 0.65
CA GLY A 57 -12.57 3.67 0.31
C GLY A 57 -11.14 4.12 -0.02
N TYR A 58 -10.23 3.19 -0.33
CA TYR A 58 -8.89 3.50 -0.83
C TYR A 58 -8.83 3.37 -2.35
N LYS A 59 -7.95 4.15 -2.99
CA LYS A 59 -7.62 3.95 -4.40
C LYS A 59 -6.44 2.99 -4.49
N LEU A 60 -6.48 2.02 -5.39
CA LEU A 60 -5.38 1.07 -5.58
C LEU A 60 -4.73 1.26 -6.94
N GLU A 61 -3.41 1.43 -6.91
CA GLU A 61 -2.54 1.37 -8.09
C GLU A 61 -1.62 0.16 -7.97
N ALA A 62 -2.12 -0.99 -8.43
CA ALA A 62 -1.32 -2.21 -8.51
C ALA A 62 -0.27 -2.06 -9.61
N LYS A 63 1.01 -2.09 -9.24
CA LYS A 63 2.13 -2.09 -10.18
C LYS A 63 2.75 -3.48 -10.19
N VAL A 64 2.62 -4.16 -11.32
CA VAL A 64 3.37 -5.40 -11.56
C VAL A 64 4.83 -4.99 -11.73
N PHE A 65 5.67 -5.35 -10.77
CA PHE A 65 7.10 -5.09 -10.89
C PHE A 65 7.65 -5.94 -12.04
N ASN A 66 8.13 -5.27 -13.10
CA ASN A 66 8.85 -5.90 -14.18
C ASN A 66 10.35 -5.55 -14.05
N PRO A 67 11.21 -6.47 -13.61
CA PRO A 67 12.64 -6.18 -13.42
C PRO A 67 13.40 -5.86 -14.72
N ILE A 68 12.81 -6.11 -15.88
CA ILE A 68 13.39 -5.80 -17.20
C ILE A 68 13.13 -4.34 -17.58
N ASP A 69 12.08 -3.73 -17.03
CA ASP A 69 11.68 -2.35 -17.34
C ASP A 69 12.53 -1.37 -16.49
N ARG A 70 13.75 -1.09 -16.96
CA ARG A 70 14.64 -0.08 -16.38
C ARG A 70 14.26 1.29 -16.92
N ARG A 71 13.49 2.06 -16.15
CA ARG A 71 13.41 3.52 -16.32
C ARG A 71 14.61 4.21 -15.69
#